data_AF-A0A2E7FZS8-F1
#
_entry.id   AF-A0A2E7FZS8-F1
#
_cell.length_a   1.000
_cell.length_b   1.000
_cell.length_c   1.000
_cell.angle_alpha   90.00
_cell.angle_beta   90.00
_cell.angle_gamma   90.00
#
_symmetry.space_group_name_H-M   'P 1'
#
loop_
_entity.id
_entity.type
_entity.pdbx_description
1 polymer ?
#
loop_
_entity_poly.entity_id
_entity_poly.type
_entity_poly.pdbx_seq_one_letter_code
_entity_poly.pdbx_strand_id
1 'polypeptide(L)'
;MSTEQNPKKGSSTPKSDSKKTSKKVARGRKAKRKKPEQRGSGGSEIDLEAVERANQRFDIKPLPMGLPDNLEPAPKKVQIKWKLTPVPTKVERSVHDIVCRPGEFGFLDDERVDEIAELIKGKQISLEQALSLRAALNQEKAVFSHGRLQRRAREMQRKYKAGEGVLSLSKRYDFPPVNLFRAILSARNWSKNRIKEALKEPEKKLNKRDLEQFRKAEAEDRVTHVNQSEAHHAADLFETVLCDHFTANGVRYRTQNELLKEQVAAEGRPVRTPDLLMLDHVEINGVPVAWIDAKHFYGANSSWQRRKTQKQVNRYVEEWGHGAIIYRHGFCAGLKLKGAILLDASPIDLSKLIKHNQRLKDERTTEG
;
A
#
# COMPACT_ATOMS: atom_id res chain seq x y z
N MET A 1 -26.45 56.27 -9.13
CA MET A 1 -27.35 57.02 -10.02
C MET A 1 -27.25 56.34 -11.37
N SER A 2 -28.17 55.45 -11.76
CA SER A 2 -29.48 55.77 -12.38
C SER A 2 -29.26 56.75 -13.54
N THR A 3 -29.56 56.46 -14.80
CA THR A 3 -30.70 55.70 -15.35
C THR A 3 -30.49 55.51 -16.86
N GLU A 4 -31.00 54.38 -17.37
CA GLU A 4 -31.74 54.21 -18.63
C GLU A 4 -31.56 55.21 -19.78
N GLN A 5 -31.36 54.71 -21.00
CA GLN A 5 -32.47 54.52 -21.94
C GLN A 5 -31.98 53.90 -23.26
N ASN A 6 -32.80 52.99 -23.77
CA ASN A 6 -32.70 52.36 -25.07
C ASN A 6 -34.00 52.71 -25.82
N PRO A 7 -33.96 52.99 -27.13
CA PRO A 7 -35.05 52.48 -27.97
C PRO A 7 -34.60 51.92 -29.33
N LYS A 8 -34.88 50.62 -29.49
CA LYS A 8 -35.56 49.91 -30.59
C LYS A 8 -35.32 50.29 -32.08
N LYS A 9 -34.90 49.23 -32.78
CA LYS A 9 -35.45 48.61 -34.02
C LYS A 9 -35.27 49.32 -35.38
N GLY A 10 -34.57 48.61 -36.27
CA GLY A 10 -34.69 48.71 -37.72
C GLY A 10 -34.06 47.49 -38.40
N SER A 11 -34.88 46.69 -39.08
CA SER A 11 -34.54 45.45 -39.78
C SER A 11 -33.79 45.67 -41.09
N SER A 12 -32.89 44.74 -41.47
CA SER A 12 -32.95 43.96 -42.73
C SER A 12 -31.60 43.30 -43.05
N THR A 13 -31.66 42.01 -43.35
CA THR A 13 -30.61 41.14 -43.91
C THR A 13 -30.09 41.63 -45.27
N PRO A 14 -28.88 41.19 -45.66
CA PRO A 14 -28.81 40.42 -46.90
C PRO A 14 -27.96 39.14 -46.80
N LYS A 15 -28.42 38.12 -47.54
CA LYS A 15 -27.66 36.93 -47.95
C LYS A 15 -26.57 37.31 -48.97
N SER A 16 -25.45 36.61 -48.99
CA SER A 16 -24.92 36.05 -50.25
C SER A 16 -23.80 35.02 -50.01
N ASP A 17 -23.86 34.00 -50.86
CA ASP A 17 -22.96 32.85 -50.98
C ASP A 17 -21.51 33.21 -51.30
N SER A 18 -20.56 32.40 -50.81
CA SER A 18 -19.48 31.92 -51.69
C SER A 18 -18.82 30.64 -51.16
N LYS A 19 -18.88 29.60 -52.00
CA LYS A 19 -18.09 28.37 -51.96
C LYS A 19 -16.60 28.67 -51.82
N LYS A 20 -15.89 28.00 -50.92
CA LYS A 20 -14.45 27.73 -51.05
C LYS A 20 -14.04 26.40 -50.40
N THR A 21 -13.90 25.40 -51.28
CA THR A 21 -12.77 24.44 -51.37
C THR A 21 -12.27 23.76 -50.10
N SER A 22 -12.57 22.47 -50.03
CA SER A 22 -11.90 21.44 -49.25
C SER A 22 -10.38 21.42 -49.46
N LYS A 23 -9.60 21.66 -48.40
CA LYS A 23 -8.21 21.17 -48.29
C LYS A 23 -8.11 20.17 -47.15
N LYS A 24 -7.91 18.90 -47.53
CA LYS A 24 -7.55 17.79 -46.65
C LYS A 24 -6.26 18.14 -45.92
N VAL A 25 -6.34 18.36 -44.60
CA VAL A 25 -5.15 18.42 -43.75
C VAL A 25 -4.63 17.00 -43.56
N ALA A 26 -3.46 16.74 -44.14
CA ALA A 26 -2.71 15.50 -43.98
C ALA A 26 -2.40 15.28 -42.49
N ARG A 27 -2.87 14.14 -41.96
CA ARG A 27 -2.56 13.68 -40.60
C ARG A 27 -1.06 13.40 -40.50
N GLY A 28 -0.33 14.29 -39.82
CA GLY A 28 1.06 14.09 -39.44
C GLY A 28 1.24 12.76 -38.71
N ARG A 29 2.19 11.95 -39.19
CA ARG A 29 2.62 10.69 -38.60
C ARG A 29 3.07 10.94 -37.15
N LYS A 30 2.34 10.41 -36.18
CA LYS A 30 2.76 10.39 -34.77
C LYS A 30 4.11 9.68 -34.67
N ALA A 31 5.12 10.41 -34.21
CA ALA A 31 6.42 9.86 -33.87
C ALA A 31 6.26 8.67 -32.90
N LYS A 32 6.83 7.53 -33.26
CA LYS A 32 6.93 6.35 -32.41
C LYS A 32 7.71 6.75 -31.15
N ARG A 33 7.02 6.85 -30.01
CA ARG A 33 7.64 6.88 -28.68
C ARG A 33 8.55 5.65 -28.57
N LYS A 34 9.86 5.87 -28.48
CA LYS A 34 10.83 4.82 -28.13
C LYS A 34 10.37 4.19 -26.80
N LYS A 35 10.14 2.87 -26.81
CA LYS A 35 9.95 2.09 -25.59
C LYS A 35 11.24 2.24 -24.75
N PRO A 36 11.15 2.41 -23.43
CA PRO A 36 12.35 2.29 -22.60
C PRO A 36 12.85 0.85 -22.73
N GLU A 37 14.14 0.71 -23.07
CA GLU A 37 14.85 -0.56 -23.11
C GLU A 37 14.70 -1.24 -21.75
N GLN A 38 14.24 -2.49 -21.77
CA GLN A 38 14.35 -3.38 -20.64
C GLN A 38 15.83 -3.66 -20.41
N ARG A 39 16.46 -2.92 -19.49
CA ARG A 39 17.73 -3.36 -18.91
C ARG A 39 17.49 -4.66 -18.15
N GLY A 40 18.30 -5.65 -18.51
CA GLY A 40 18.19 -7.03 -18.08
C GLY A 40 18.32 -7.22 -16.57
N SER A 41 17.82 -8.37 -16.14
CA SER A 41 18.00 -8.95 -14.82
C SER A 41 19.48 -9.20 -14.51
N GLY A 42 20.03 -8.53 -13.51
CA GLY A 42 21.35 -8.84 -12.95
C GLY A 42 21.66 -7.94 -11.76
N GLY A 43 21.84 -8.54 -10.56
CA GLY A 43 22.31 -7.88 -9.35
C GLY A 43 21.38 -6.80 -8.77
N SER A 44 21.15 -6.80 -7.45
CA SER A 44 20.64 -5.58 -6.80
C SER A 44 21.76 -4.57 -6.77
N GLU A 45 21.87 -3.76 -7.82
CA GLU A 45 22.83 -2.66 -7.86
C GLU A 45 22.44 -1.69 -6.74
N ILE A 46 23.29 -1.60 -5.72
CA ILE A 46 23.11 -0.65 -4.62
C ILE A 46 23.08 0.74 -5.22
N ASP A 47 22.14 1.57 -4.77
CA ASP A 47 21.98 2.93 -5.27
C ASP A 47 23.11 3.82 -4.74
N LEU A 48 24.22 3.89 -5.48
CA LEU A 48 25.45 4.57 -5.06
C LEU A 48 25.21 6.06 -4.73
N GLU A 49 24.34 6.73 -5.48
CA GLU A 49 23.97 8.13 -5.22
C GLU A 49 23.25 8.28 -3.87
N ALA A 50 22.33 7.35 -3.57
CA ALA A 50 21.65 7.34 -2.27
C ALA A 50 22.62 7.03 -1.12
N VAL A 51 23.59 6.13 -1.34
CA VAL A 51 24.63 5.79 -0.37
C VAL A 51 25.52 6.99 -0.07
N GLU A 52 25.98 7.68 -1.10
CA GLU A 52 26.77 8.91 -0.95
C GLU A 52 26.01 9.97 -0.16
N ARG A 53 24.73 10.19 -0.52
CA ARG A 53 23.86 11.11 0.21
C ARG A 53 23.70 10.73 1.68
N ALA A 54 23.52 9.45 2.00
CA ALA A 54 23.40 9.00 3.39
C ALA A 54 24.68 9.25 4.20
N ASN A 55 25.85 9.12 3.57
CA ASN A 55 27.12 9.39 4.22
C ASN A 55 27.37 10.89 4.43
N GLN A 56 27.03 11.73 3.45
CA GLN A 56 27.29 13.18 3.48
C GLN A 56 26.21 13.97 4.24
N ARG A 57 25.10 13.34 4.67
CA ARG A 57 23.92 14.03 5.22
C ARG A 57 24.19 14.96 6.40
N PHE A 58 25.26 14.73 7.17
CA PHE A 58 25.65 15.58 8.30
C PHE A 58 26.50 16.79 7.89
N ASP A 59 27.04 16.79 6.67
CA ASP A 59 27.89 17.86 6.14
C ASP A 59 27.10 18.85 5.26
N ILE A 60 25.87 18.48 4.87
CA ILE A 60 25.00 19.29 4.00
C ILE A 60 24.43 20.50 4.77
N LYS A 61 24.41 21.67 4.11
CA LYS A 61 23.79 22.90 4.63
C LYS A 61 22.69 23.40 3.67
N PRO A 62 21.47 23.69 4.15
CA PRO A 62 20.98 23.43 5.51
C PRO A 62 20.92 21.93 5.81
N LEU A 63 20.92 21.57 7.11
CA LEU A 63 20.81 20.18 7.53
C LEU A 63 19.49 19.57 7.03
N PRO A 64 19.50 18.28 6.64
CA PRO A 64 18.27 17.55 6.33
C PRO A 64 17.23 17.60 7.44
N MET A 65 15.96 17.61 7.03
CA MET A 65 14.80 17.71 7.91
C MET A 65 14.85 16.70 9.06
N GLY A 66 14.56 17.16 10.27
CA GLY A 66 14.50 16.33 11.47
C GLY A 66 15.87 16.02 12.11
N LEU A 67 16.99 16.37 11.48
CA LEU A 67 18.27 16.41 12.18
C LEU A 67 18.34 17.68 13.04
N PRO A 68 18.77 17.60 14.31
CA PRO A 68 18.90 18.76 15.17
C PRO A 68 20.05 19.67 14.69
N ASP A 69 19.89 20.98 14.85
CA ASP A 69 20.92 21.98 14.53
C ASP A 69 22.23 21.76 15.31
N ASN A 70 22.10 21.20 16.51
CA ASN A 70 23.22 20.84 17.38
C ASN A 70 23.28 19.32 17.58
N LEU A 71 24.23 18.67 16.91
CA LEU A 71 24.49 17.23 17.00
C LEU A 71 25.63 16.95 18.00
N GLU A 72 25.43 17.30 19.27
CA GLU A 72 26.38 16.98 20.35
C GLU A 72 25.90 15.77 21.18
N PRO A 73 26.75 14.74 21.38
CA PRO A 73 28.07 14.56 20.78
C PRO A 73 28.00 14.25 19.27
N ALA A 74 29.08 14.52 18.54
CA ALA A 74 29.17 14.29 17.10
C ALA A 74 28.67 12.88 16.67
N PRO A 75 28.08 12.73 15.47
CA PRO A 75 27.62 11.44 14.95
C PRO A 75 28.72 10.38 14.98
N LYS A 76 28.46 9.25 15.66
CA LYS A 76 29.42 8.14 15.72
C LYS A 76 29.16 7.11 14.63
N LYS A 77 30.15 6.29 14.32
CA LYS A 77 30.00 5.14 13.42
C LYS A 77 29.51 3.93 14.21
N VAL A 78 28.43 3.32 13.75
CA VAL A 78 27.87 2.09 14.35
C VAL A 78 27.68 1.06 13.23
N GLN A 79 28.30 -0.11 13.39
CA GLN A 79 28.19 -1.21 12.44
C GLN A 79 27.38 -2.35 13.03
N ILE A 80 26.36 -2.79 12.31
CA ILE A 80 25.44 -3.84 12.73
C ILE A 80 25.47 -4.95 11.70
N LYS A 81 25.71 -6.19 12.17
CA LYS A 81 25.52 -7.39 11.36
C LYS A 81 24.08 -7.86 11.51
N TRP A 82 23.36 -7.95 10.40
CA TRP A 82 21.95 -8.33 10.39
C TRP A 82 21.76 -9.62 9.60
N LYS A 83 21.37 -10.69 10.31
CA LYS A 83 21.08 -11.97 9.67
C LYS A 83 19.81 -11.85 8.83
N LEU A 84 19.87 -12.35 7.59
CA LEU A 84 18.74 -12.34 6.67
C LEU A 84 18.31 -13.77 6.31
N THR A 85 17.01 -13.99 6.30
CA THR A 85 16.37 -15.25 5.90
C THR A 85 15.18 -14.96 4.96
N PRO A 86 15.41 -14.37 3.77
CA PRO A 86 14.34 -14.06 2.85
C PRO A 86 13.76 -15.32 2.22
N VAL A 87 12.46 -15.32 1.94
CA VAL A 87 11.79 -16.41 1.23
C VAL A 87 12.29 -16.45 -0.22
N PRO A 88 12.75 -17.60 -0.75
CA PRO A 88 13.18 -17.70 -2.14
C PRO A 88 12.06 -17.35 -3.12
N THR A 89 12.36 -16.61 -4.19
CA THR A 89 11.35 -16.17 -5.17
C THR A 89 10.57 -17.33 -5.81
N LYS A 90 11.24 -18.47 -6.03
CA LYS A 90 10.59 -19.68 -6.56
C LYS A 90 9.59 -20.27 -5.56
N VAL A 91 9.93 -20.26 -4.27
CA VAL A 91 9.06 -20.74 -3.20
C VAL A 91 7.82 -19.86 -3.09
N GLU A 92 7.99 -18.54 -3.00
CA GLU A 92 6.86 -17.60 -2.97
C GLU A 92 5.92 -17.83 -4.17
N ARG A 93 6.45 -17.87 -5.39
CA ARG A 93 5.64 -18.13 -6.60
C ARG A 93 4.84 -19.43 -6.51
N SER A 94 5.44 -20.51 -6.00
CA SER A 94 4.74 -21.78 -5.84
C SER A 94 3.61 -21.75 -4.82
N VAL A 95 3.63 -20.78 -3.90
CA VAL A 95 2.63 -20.62 -2.85
C VAL A 95 1.47 -19.71 -3.27
N HIS A 96 1.63 -18.89 -4.32
CA HIS A 96 0.57 -17.97 -4.79
C HIS A 96 -0.77 -18.70 -5.00
N ASP A 97 -0.77 -19.80 -5.75
CA ASP A 97 -1.98 -20.55 -6.09
C ASP A 97 -2.48 -21.42 -4.92
N ILE A 98 -1.62 -21.70 -3.93
CA ILE A 98 -2.00 -22.39 -2.69
C ILE A 98 -2.85 -21.46 -1.81
N VAL A 99 -2.43 -20.20 -1.67
CA VAL A 99 -3.05 -19.27 -0.70
C VAL A 99 -4.20 -18.45 -1.27
N CYS A 100 -4.30 -18.31 -2.60
CA CYS A 100 -5.33 -17.53 -3.25
C CYS A 100 -6.17 -18.38 -4.21
N ARG A 101 -7.47 -18.56 -3.90
CA ARG A 101 -8.45 -19.15 -4.84
C ARG A 101 -9.39 -18.09 -5.42
N PRO A 102 -9.99 -18.32 -6.61
CA PRO A 102 -11.03 -17.45 -7.14
C PRO A 102 -12.21 -17.31 -6.17
N GLY A 103 -12.67 -16.08 -5.95
CA GLY A 103 -13.79 -15.81 -5.04
C GLY A 103 -13.46 -15.77 -3.54
N GLU A 104 -12.27 -16.17 -3.12
CA GLU A 104 -11.85 -16.14 -1.70
C GLU A 104 -11.25 -14.78 -1.32
N PHE A 105 -12.11 -13.82 -0.96
CA PHE A 105 -11.71 -12.50 -0.47
C PHE A 105 -11.90 -12.32 1.05
N GLY A 106 -12.56 -13.27 1.70
CA GLY A 106 -12.93 -13.24 3.12
C GLY A 106 -11.88 -13.84 4.05
N PHE A 107 -12.31 -14.12 5.28
CA PHE A 107 -11.56 -14.96 6.20
C PHE A 107 -11.43 -16.37 5.65
N LEU A 108 -10.40 -17.07 6.11
CA LEU A 108 -10.30 -18.51 5.93
C LEU A 108 -10.89 -19.14 7.18
N ASP A 109 -11.66 -20.20 7.01
CA ASP A 109 -12.00 -21.11 8.11
C ASP A 109 -10.76 -21.91 8.53
N ASP A 110 -10.84 -22.54 9.70
CA ASP A 110 -9.72 -23.28 10.28
C ASP A 110 -9.29 -24.45 9.37
N GLU A 111 -10.26 -25.15 8.77
CA GLU A 111 -10.01 -26.23 7.80
C GLU A 111 -9.15 -25.74 6.62
N ARG A 112 -9.46 -24.56 6.07
CA ARG A 112 -8.69 -23.97 4.96
C ARG A 112 -7.33 -23.45 5.39
N VAL A 113 -7.18 -23.00 6.64
CA VAL A 113 -5.88 -22.64 7.22
C VAL A 113 -4.99 -23.87 7.36
N ASP A 114 -5.53 -24.96 7.89
CA ASP A 114 -4.84 -26.23 8.07
C ASP A 114 -4.46 -26.85 6.72
N GLU A 115 -5.34 -26.78 5.73
CA GLU A 115 -5.05 -27.19 4.35
C GLU A 115 -3.84 -26.42 3.79
N ILE A 116 -3.79 -25.10 3.97
CA ILE A 116 -2.65 -24.29 3.54
C ILE A 116 -1.38 -24.73 4.29
N ALA A 117 -1.46 -24.94 5.60
CA ALA A 117 -0.33 -25.35 6.42
C ALA A 117 0.30 -26.67 5.94
N GLU A 118 -0.53 -27.67 5.60
CA GLU A 118 -0.03 -28.94 5.08
C GLU A 118 0.54 -28.79 3.66
N LEU A 119 -0.10 -28.01 2.77
CA LEU A 119 0.37 -27.78 1.40
C LEU A 119 1.72 -27.02 1.32
N ILE A 120 2.02 -26.18 2.32
CA ILE A 120 3.29 -25.45 2.39
C ILE A 120 4.37 -26.17 3.20
N LYS A 121 4.05 -27.32 3.80
CA LYS A 121 4.99 -28.10 4.61
C LYS A 121 6.25 -28.45 3.81
N GLY A 122 7.41 -28.28 4.45
CA GLY A 122 8.72 -28.48 3.81
C GLY A 122 9.15 -27.35 2.86
N LYS A 123 8.32 -26.33 2.61
CA LYS A 123 8.73 -25.13 1.87
C LYS A 123 9.39 -24.13 2.83
N GLN A 124 10.29 -23.30 2.30
CA GLN A 124 10.96 -22.23 3.06
C GLN A 124 10.05 -20.99 3.20
N ILE A 125 8.88 -21.18 3.81
CA ILE A 125 7.89 -20.15 4.08
C ILE A 125 7.00 -20.61 5.25
N SER A 126 6.77 -19.73 6.22
CA SER A 126 5.90 -20.04 7.36
C SER A 126 4.42 -19.84 7.01
N LEU A 127 3.53 -20.41 7.83
CA LEU A 127 2.09 -20.17 7.70
C LEU A 127 1.74 -18.68 7.80
N GLU A 128 2.33 -17.96 8.74
CA GLU A 128 2.11 -16.51 8.88
C GLU A 128 2.54 -15.73 7.64
N GLN A 129 3.69 -16.09 7.05
CA GLN A 129 4.16 -15.51 5.79
C GLN A 129 3.19 -15.81 4.63
N ALA A 130 2.71 -17.04 4.54
CA ALA A 130 1.75 -17.46 3.52
C ALA A 130 0.40 -16.74 3.64
N LEU A 131 -0.13 -16.57 4.86
CA LEU A 131 -1.36 -15.83 5.12
C LEU A 131 -1.19 -14.32 4.86
N SER A 132 -0.03 -13.76 5.20
CA SER A 132 0.29 -12.36 4.87
C SER A 132 0.46 -12.14 3.36
N LEU A 133 1.08 -13.10 2.66
CA LEU A 133 1.16 -13.13 1.19
C LEU A 133 -0.24 -13.20 0.56
N ARG A 134 -1.17 -14.01 1.09
CA ARG A 134 -2.57 -14.03 0.65
C ARG A 134 -3.20 -12.64 0.71
N ALA A 135 -3.04 -11.94 1.83
CA ALA A 135 -3.58 -10.60 2.00
C ALA A 135 -3.02 -9.63 0.93
N ALA A 136 -1.71 -9.69 0.67
CA ALA A 136 -1.04 -8.92 -0.37
C ALA A 136 -1.59 -9.20 -1.78
N LEU A 137 -1.71 -10.49 -2.13
CA LEU A 137 -2.21 -10.93 -3.43
C LEU A 137 -3.68 -10.56 -3.63
N ASN A 138 -4.52 -10.71 -2.61
CA ASN A 138 -5.93 -10.34 -2.66
C ASN A 138 -6.13 -8.81 -2.81
N GLN A 139 -5.28 -7.99 -2.16
CA GLN A 139 -5.25 -6.55 -2.40
C GLN A 139 -4.86 -6.21 -3.85
N GLU A 140 -3.79 -6.81 -4.36
CA GLU A 140 -3.32 -6.58 -5.73
C GLU A 140 -4.39 -6.98 -6.77
N LYS A 141 -5.01 -8.15 -6.55
CA LYS A 141 -6.13 -8.67 -7.33
C LYS A 141 -7.33 -7.72 -7.33
N ALA A 142 -7.71 -7.17 -6.17
CA ALA A 142 -8.79 -6.19 -6.07
C ALA A 142 -8.49 -4.90 -6.86
N VAL A 143 -7.25 -4.40 -6.78
CA VAL A 143 -6.84 -3.19 -7.51
C VAL A 143 -6.84 -3.42 -9.02
N PHE A 144 -6.23 -4.50 -9.51
CA PHE A 144 -6.13 -4.75 -10.94
C PHE A 144 -7.45 -5.18 -11.58
N SER A 145 -8.33 -5.85 -10.83
CA SER A 145 -9.64 -6.26 -11.33
C SER A 145 -10.65 -5.11 -11.39
N HIS A 146 -10.40 -3.98 -10.71
CA HIS A 146 -11.35 -2.85 -10.63
C HIS A 146 -11.80 -2.34 -12.01
N GLY A 147 -10.88 -2.09 -12.94
CA GLY A 147 -11.23 -1.62 -14.28
C GLY A 147 -12.02 -2.65 -15.12
N ARG A 148 -11.78 -3.94 -14.89
CA ARG A 148 -12.57 -5.03 -15.49
C ARG A 148 -13.98 -5.07 -14.91
N LEU A 149 -14.11 -4.90 -13.59
CA LEU A 149 -15.39 -4.84 -12.90
C LEU A 149 -16.26 -3.67 -13.38
N GLN A 150 -15.69 -2.45 -13.46
CA GLN A 150 -16.43 -1.27 -13.90
C GLN A 150 -17.01 -1.42 -15.32
N ARG A 151 -16.25 -2.01 -16.25
CA ARG A 151 -16.75 -2.31 -17.61
C ARG A 151 -17.93 -3.28 -17.62
N ARG A 152 -18.03 -4.14 -16.61
CA ARG A 152 -19.08 -5.16 -16.46
C ARG A 152 -20.18 -4.75 -15.47
N ALA A 153 -20.16 -3.54 -14.94
CA ALA A 153 -21.09 -3.10 -13.89
C ALA A 153 -22.57 -3.27 -14.30
N ARG A 154 -22.93 -2.95 -15.55
CA ARG A 154 -24.28 -3.16 -16.09
C ARG A 154 -24.66 -4.64 -16.19
N GLU A 155 -23.71 -5.50 -16.54
CA GLU A 155 -23.92 -6.96 -16.56
C GLU A 155 -24.20 -7.47 -15.14
N MET A 156 -23.38 -7.07 -14.16
CA MET A 156 -23.56 -7.44 -12.75
C MET A 156 -24.90 -6.97 -12.22
N GLN A 157 -25.30 -5.74 -12.55
CA GLN A 157 -26.62 -5.20 -12.19
C GLN A 157 -27.77 -6.02 -12.78
N ARG A 158 -27.71 -6.40 -14.06
CA ARG A 158 -28.75 -7.23 -14.69
C ARG A 158 -28.89 -8.59 -14.00
N LYS A 159 -27.76 -9.25 -13.74
CA LYS A 159 -27.73 -10.54 -13.04
C LYS A 159 -28.25 -10.46 -11.62
N TYR A 160 -27.84 -9.42 -10.89
CA TYR A 160 -28.37 -9.13 -9.58
C TYR A 160 -29.89 -8.91 -9.63
N LYS A 161 -30.41 -8.11 -10.57
CA LYS A 161 -31.86 -7.93 -10.75
C LYS A 161 -32.59 -9.25 -11.03
N ALA A 162 -31.98 -10.15 -11.80
CA ALA A 162 -32.51 -11.48 -12.10
C ALA A 162 -32.52 -12.47 -10.91
N GLY A 163 -32.03 -12.06 -9.73
CA GLY A 163 -32.08 -12.87 -8.51
C GLY A 163 -30.71 -13.36 -8.03
N GLU A 164 -29.65 -13.23 -8.83
CA GLU A 164 -28.32 -13.67 -8.41
C GLU A 164 -27.81 -12.86 -7.20
N GLY A 165 -27.22 -13.55 -6.22
CA GLY A 165 -26.65 -12.93 -5.01
C GLY A 165 -25.24 -12.35 -5.23
N VAL A 166 -24.84 -11.37 -4.42
CA VAL A 166 -23.53 -10.70 -4.52
C VAL A 166 -22.37 -11.69 -4.35
N LEU A 167 -22.45 -12.60 -3.37
CA LEU A 167 -21.41 -13.61 -3.14
C LEU A 167 -21.28 -14.60 -4.31
N SER A 168 -22.40 -15.01 -4.89
CA SER A 168 -22.40 -15.90 -6.07
C SER A 168 -21.72 -15.21 -7.27
N LEU A 169 -22.07 -13.95 -7.52
CA LEU A 169 -21.43 -13.15 -8.57
C LEU A 169 -19.95 -12.90 -8.28
N SER A 170 -19.58 -12.63 -7.02
CA SER A 170 -18.20 -12.44 -6.58
C SER A 170 -17.36 -13.69 -6.84
N LYS A 171 -17.85 -14.88 -6.44
CA LYS A 171 -17.17 -16.16 -6.67
C LYS A 171 -17.02 -16.47 -8.15
N ARG A 172 -18.10 -16.30 -8.93
CA ARG A 172 -18.09 -16.62 -10.37
C ARG A 172 -17.19 -15.70 -11.20
N TYR A 173 -17.21 -14.40 -10.90
CA TYR A 173 -16.49 -13.40 -11.70
C TYR A 173 -15.17 -12.95 -11.07
N ASP A 174 -14.86 -13.49 -9.90
CA ASP A 174 -13.63 -13.26 -9.17
C ASP A 174 -13.36 -11.78 -8.90
N PHE A 175 -14.33 -11.14 -8.23
CA PHE A 175 -14.29 -9.75 -7.81
C PHE A 175 -14.57 -9.63 -6.32
N PRO A 176 -13.92 -8.71 -5.59
CA PRO A 176 -14.22 -8.50 -4.17
C PRO A 176 -15.71 -8.18 -3.97
N PRO A 177 -16.43 -8.88 -3.07
CA PRO A 177 -17.87 -8.75 -2.88
C PRO A 177 -18.37 -7.32 -2.73
N VAL A 178 -17.72 -6.51 -1.90
CA VAL A 178 -18.16 -5.12 -1.62
C VAL A 178 -17.90 -4.24 -2.83
N ASN A 179 -16.79 -4.44 -3.55
CA ASN A 179 -16.54 -3.71 -4.79
C ASN A 179 -17.54 -4.09 -5.89
N LEU A 180 -17.94 -5.36 -5.98
CA LEU A 180 -18.99 -5.82 -6.89
C LEU A 180 -20.34 -5.16 -6.56
N PHE A 181 -20.69 -5.10 -5.27
CA PHE A 181 -21.89 -4.40 -4.81
C PHE A 181 -21.86 -2.90 -5.14
N ARG A 182 -20.72 -2.22 -4.90
CA ARG A 182 -20.50 -0.82 -5.32
C ARG A 182 -20.68 -0.63 -6.82
N ALA A 183 -20.20 -1.56 -7.64
CA ALA A 183 -20.40 -1.53 -9.09
C ALA A 183 -21.88 -1.67 -9.50
N ILE A 184 -22.64 -2.54 -8.82
CA ILE A 184 -24.09 -2.67 -9.02
C ILE A 184 -24.81 -1.35 -8.71
N LEU A 185 -24.49 -0.71 -7.58
CA LEU A 185 -25.06 0.59 -7.20
C LEU A 185 -24.67 1.69 -8.20
N SER A 186 -23.41 1.69 -8.65
CA SER A 186 -22.94 2.65 -9.66
C SER A 186 -23.68 2.49 -10.99
N ALA A 187 -23.96 1.24 -11.42
CA ALA A 187 -24.77 0.96 -12.60
C ALA A 187 -26.26 1.34 -12.46
N ARG A 188 -26.73 1.60 -11.23
CA ARG A 188 -28.04 2.23 -10.95
C ARG A 188 -27.98 3.76 -10.93
N ASN A 189 -26.90 4.36 -11.45
CA ASN A 189 -26.66 5.80 -11.47
C ASN A 189 -26.53 6.43 -10.07
N TRP A 190 -26.09 5.67 -9.07
CA TRP A 190 -25.74 6.26 -7.78
C TRP A 190 -24.39 6.97 -7.88
N SER A 191 -24.30 8.19 -7.33
CA SER A 191 -23.03 8.92 -7.24
C SER A 191 -22.08 8.24 -6.23
N LYS A 192 -20.77 8.46 -6.38
CA LYS A 192 -19.76 7.93 -5.44
C LYS A 192 -20.05 8.35 -3.99
N ASN A 193 -20.44 9.61 -3.78
CA ASN A 193 -20.81 10.12 -2.46
C ASN A 193 -22.07 9.44 -1.93
N ARG A 194 -23.12 9.28 -2.75
CA ARG A 194 -24.32 8.56 -2.33
C ARG A 194 -24.02 7.13 -1.91
N ILE A 195 -23.18 6.41 -2.68
CA ILE A 195 -22.77 5.05 -2.35
C ILE A 195 -22.00 5.04 -1.03
N LYS A 196 -21.01 5.92 -0.86
CA LYS A 196 -20.23 6.04 0.38
C LYS A 196 -21.14 6.24 1.59
N GLU A 197 -22.05 7.21 1.51
CA GLU A 197 -22.98 7.53 2.60
C GLU A 197 -23.98 6.41 2.87
N ALA A 198 -24.40 5.68 1.83
CA ALA A 198 -25.29 4.53 1.98
C ALA A 198 -24.59 3.33 2.64
N LEU A 199 -23.32 3.07 2.33
CA LEU A 199 -22.58 1.98 2.97
C LEU A 199 -22.10 2.33 4.38
N LYS A 200 -22.08 3.62 4.75
CA LYS A 200 -21.82 4.07 6.13
C LYS A 200 -23.04 3.88 7.03
N GLU A 201 -24.25 4.03 6.49
CA GLU A 201 -25.52 3.87 7.21
C GLU A 201 -26.47 2.94 6.42
N PRO A 202 -26.11 1.66 6.27
CA PRO A 202 -26.80 0.75 5.36
C PRO A 202 -28.25 0.50 5.75
N GLU A 203 -28.59 0.46 7.03
CA GLU A 203 -29.96 0.24 7.54
C GLU A 203 -30.93 1.32 7.08
N LYS A 204 -30.45 2.56 7.00
CA LYS A 204 -31.28 3.73 6.69
C LYS A 204 -31.40 3.98 5.18
N LYS A 205 -30.38 3.58 4.41
CA LYS A 205 -30.19 4.03 3.02
C LYS A 205 -30.27 2.92 1.97
N LEU A 206 -30.28 1.65 2.39
CA LEU A 206 -30.47 0.51 1.49
C LEU A 206 -31.87 -0.11 1.67
N ASN A 207 -32.42 -0.66 0.59
CA ASN A 207 -33.63 -1.49 0.71
C ASN A 207 -33.28 -2.85 1.34
N LYS A 208 -34.30 -3.60 1.77
CA LYS A 208 -34.15 -4.89 2.46
C LYS A 208 -33.18 -5.85 1.77
N ARG A 209 -33.31 -6.01 0.44
CA ARG A 209 -32.46 -6.94 -0.33
C ARG A 209 -31.02 -6.43 -0.41
N ASP A 210 -30.84 -5.16 -0.72
CA ASP A 210 -29.52 -4.54 -0.83
C ASP A 210 -28.78 -4.52 0.52
N LEU A 211 -29.51 -4.31 1.63
CA LEU A 211 -28.97 -4.41 2.99
C LEU A 211 -28.48 -5.83 3.29
N GLU A 212 -29.32 -6.84 3.07
CA GLU A 212 -28.96 -8.24 3.30
C GLU A 212 -27.74 -8.66 2.47
N GLN A 213 -27.71 -8.27 1.19
CA GLN A 213 -26.61 -8.60 0.28
C GLN A 213 -25.34 -7.83 0.60
N PHE A 214 -25.45 -6.58 1.06
CA PHE A 214 -24.31 -5.81 1.55
C PHE A 214 -23.71 -6.45 2.81
N ARG A 215 -24.52 -6.86 3.79
CA ARG A 215 -24.03 -7.54 5.00
C ARG A 215 -23.29 -8.84 4.70
N LYS A 216 -23.83 -9.65 3.78
CA LYS A 216 -23.15 -10.85 3.27
C LYS A 216 -21.82 -10.51 2.60
N ALA A 217 -21.79 -9.45 1.79
CA ALA A 217 -20.57 -9.01 1.11
C ALA A 217 -19.51 -8.47 2.07
N GLU A 218 -19.92 -7.69 3.06
CA GLU A 218 -19.04 -7.07 4.07
C GLU A 218 -18.37 -8.12 4.95
N ALA A 219 -19.11 -9.16 5.37
CA ALA A 219 -18.56 -10.26 6.14
C ALA A 219 -17.42 -11.01 5.40
N GLU A 220 -17.56 -11.14 4.08
CA GLU A 220 -16.71 -11.94 3.19
C GLU A 220 -15.67 -11.12 2.39
N ASP A 221 -15.48 -9.83 2.69
CA ASP A 221 -14.55 -8.97 1.95
C ASP A 221 -13.54 -8.30 2.89
N ARG A 222 -12.49 -9.04 3.25
CA ARG A 222 -11.38 -8.55 4.09
C ARG A 222 -10.44 -7.61 3.36
N VAL A 223 -10.54 -7.52 2.04
CA VAL A 223 -9.70 -6.63 1.22
C VAL A 223 -10.18 -5.19 1.30
N THR A 224 -11.49 -5.00 1.28
CA THR A 224 -12.10 -3.67 1.39
C THR A 224 -12.42 -3.27 2.83
N HIS A 225 -12.61 -4.24 3.74
CA HIS A 225 -12.79 -4.04 5.17
C HIS A 225 -11.67 -4.70 5.97
N VAL A 226 -10.55 -3.99 6.12
CA VAL A 226 -9.46 -4.38 7.01
C VAL A 226 -9.79 -3.89 8.42
N ASN A 227 -9.75 -4.75 9.44
CA ASN A 227 -9.81 -4.31 10.84
C ASN A 227 -8.50 -3.56 11.16
N GLN A 228 -8.57 -2.23 11.24
CA GLN A 228 -7.39 -1.39 11.38
C GLN A 228 -6.89 -1.34 12.82
N SER A 229 -7.77 -1.43 13.83
CA SER A 229 -7.41 -1.18 15.24
C SER A 229 -6.38 -2.17 15.80
N GLU A 230 -6.61 -3.47 15.60
CA GLU A 230 -5.67 -4.52 16.06
C GLU A 230 -4.35 -4.48 15.28
N ALA A 231 -4.43 -4.25 13.96
CA ALA A 231 -3.25 -4.13 13.12
C ALA A 231 -2.39 -2.91 13.49
N HIS A 232 -3.01 -1.81 13.92
CA HIS A 232 -2.31 -0.62 14.42
C HIS A 232 -1.58 -0.92 15.73
N HIS A 233 -2.28 -1.50 16.72
CA HIS A 233 -1.65 -1.82 18.01
C HIS A 233 -0.44 -2.77 17.86
N ALA A 234 -0.56 -3.79 17.00
CA ALA A 234 0.52 -4.71 16.73
C ALA A 234 1.69 -4.06 15.96
N ALA A 235 1.41 -3.05 15.13
CA ALA A 235 2.44 -2.24 14.47
C ALA A 235 3.18 -1.35 15.48
N ASP A 236 2.46 -0.64 16.36
CA ASP A 236 3.04 0.23 17.39
C ASP A 236 3.97 -0.55 18.35
N LEU A 237 3.55 -1.76 18.74
CA LEU A 237 4.39 -2.66 19.53
C LEU A 237 5.64 -3.11 18.77
N PHE A 238 5.53 -3.37 17.46
CA PHE A 238 6.68 -3.75 16.64
C PHE A 238 7.70 -2.59 16.52
N GLU A 239 7.22 -1.36 16.36
CA GLU A 239 8.07 -0.16 16.38
C GLU A 239 8.77 0.04 17.74
N THR A 240 8.08 -0.23 18.84
CA THR A 240 8.68 -0.18 20.19
C THR A 240 9.81 -1.20 20.33
N VAL A 241 9.60 -2.43 19.87
CA VAL A 241 10.63 -3.47 19.90
C VAL A 241 11.82 -3.11 19.01
N LEU A 242 11.58 -2.44 17.88
CA LEU A 242 12.66 -1.91 17.03
C LEU A 242 13.48 -0.83 17.74
N CYS A 243 12.81 0.10 18.44
CA CYS A 243 13.47 1.11 19.26
C CYS A 243 14.39 0.46 20.31
N ASP A 244 13.87 -0.53 21.05
CA ASP A 244 14.63 -1.29 22.06
C ASP A 244 15.89 -1.92 21.42
N HIS A 245 15.76 -2.54 20.25
CA HIS A 245 16.89 -3.16 19.54
C HIS A 245 17.97 -2.16 19.15
N PHE A 246 17.60 -1.01 18.55
CA PHE A 246 18.59 -0.01 18.14
C PHE A 246 19.22 0.71 19.34
N THR A 247 18.46 0.95 20.41
CA THR A 247 19.00 1.50 21.66
C THR A 247 19.99 0.53 22.30
N ALA A 248 19.70 -0.77 22.32
CA ALA A 248 20.62 -1.79 22.83
C ALA A 248 21.93 -1.89 22.02
N ASN A 249 21.88 -1.56 20.72
CA ASN A 249 23.08 -1.43 19.87
C ASN A 249 23.77 -0.06 19.98
N GLY A 250 23.31 0.79 20.90
CA GLY A 250 23.88 2.12 21.16
C GLY A 250 23.65 3.11 20.03
N VAL A 251 22.64 2.92 19.17
CA VAL A 251 22.32 3.83 18.07
C VAL A 251 21.42 4.95 18.57
N ARG A 252 21.77 6.20 18.25
CA ARG A 252 20.87 7.35 18.45
C ARG A 252 19.97 7.54 17.23
N TYR A 253 18.71 7.81 17.48
CA TYR A 253 17.72 8.03 16.43
C TYR A 253 16.61 8.95 16.94
N ARG A 254 15.78 9.43 16.01
CA ARG A 254 14.49 10.05 16.29
C ARG A 254 13.36 9.16 15.81
N THR A 255 12.27 9.18 16.56
CA THR A 255 11.05 8.43 16.29
C THR A 255 10.08 9.22 15.40
N GLN A 256 9.14 8.50 14.78
CA GLN A 256 8.03 9.10 14.03
C GLN A 256 7.30 10.19 14.84
N ASN A 257 7.01 9.92 16.12
CA ASN A 257 6.26 10.83 16.98
C ASN A 257 7.00 12.14 17.24
N GLU A 258 8.32 12.09 17.39
CA GLU A 258 9.14 13.29 17.55
C GLU A 258 9.17 14.11 16.26
N LEU A 259 9.34 13.45 15.10
CA LEU A 259 9.37 14.10 13.79
C LEU A 259 8.01 14.75 13.46
N LEU A 260 6.91 14.07 13.79
CA LEU A 260 5.56 14.58 13.62
C LEU A 260 5.33 15.88 14.38
N LYS A 261 5.70 15.92 15.67
CA LYS A 261 5.53 17.12 16.52
C LYS A 261 6.25 18.32 15.94
N GLU A 262 7.50 18.14 15.49
CA GLU A 262 8.30 19.21 14.91
C GLU A 262 7.78 19.68 13.56
N GLN A 263 7.44 18.75 12.65
CA GLN A 263 6.95 19.10 11.32
C GLN A 263 5.58 19.75 11.37
N VAL A 264 4.70 19.33 12.29
CA VAL A 264 3.42 20.02 12.47
C VAL A 264 3.63 21.44 12.99
N ALA A 265 4.59 21.65 13.91
CA ALA A 265 4.89 22.99 14.41
C ALA A 265 5.51 23.91 13.34
N ALA A 266 6.38 23.38 12.48
CA ALA A 266 7.07 24.16 11.44
C ALA A 266 6.26 24.32 10.15
N GLU A 267 5.61 23.26 9.68
CA GLU A 267 5.00 23.15 8.34
C GLU A 267 3.46 23.04 8.39
N GLY A 268 2.86 22.97 9.58
CA GLY A 268 1.42 22.77 9.77
C GLY A 268 0.91 21.38 9.39
N ARG A 269 1.79 20.48 8.93
CA ARG A 269 1.45 19.11 8.53
C ARG A 269 2.64 18.17 8.57
N PRO A 270 2.43 16.85 8.71
CA PRO A 270 3.46 15.85 8.47
C PRO A 270 3.96 15.88 7.02
N VAL A 271 5.28 15.83 6.82
CA VAL A 271 5.91 15.85 5.50
C VAL A 271 6.63 14.52 5.22
N ARG A 272 7.61 14.16 6.06
CA ARG A 272 8.37 12.90 5.96
C ARG A 272 8.65 12.35 7.35
N THR A 273 8.09 11.20 7.68
CA THR A 273 8.17 10.64 9.04
C THR A 273 8.48 9.15 8.95
N PRO A 274 9.75 8.77 8.71
CA PRO A 274 10.19 7.39 8.91
C PRO A 274 10.00 7.02 10.39
N ASP A 275 9.90 5.73 10.67
CA ASP A 275 9.70 5.24 12.04
C ASP A 275 10.92 5.52 12.91
N LEU A 276 12.11 5.42 12.30
CA LEU A 276 13.39 5.79 12.91
C LEU A 276 14.22 6.62 11.92
N LEU A 277 14.62 7.82 12.31
CA LEU A 277 15.64 8.62 11.62
C LEU A 277 16.95 8.54 12.41
N MET A 278 18.01 7.98 11.82
CA MET A 278 19.27 7.79 12.52
C MET A 278 19.96 9.13 12.77
N LEU A 279 20.55 9.31 13.96
CA LEU A 279 21.40 10.46 14.31
C LEU A 279 22.89 10.11 14.29
N ASP A 280 23.22 8.86 13.97
CA ASP A 280 24.57 8.32 13.85
C ASP A 280 24.84 7.82 12.42
N HIS A 281 26.11 7.55 12.09
CA HIS A 281 26.49 6.84 10.88
C HIS A 281 26.27 5.33 11.09
N VAL A 282 25.06 4.87 10.82
CA VAL A 282 24.69 3.46 10.96
C VAL A 282 24.94 2.73 9.64
N GLU A 283 25.70 1.64 9.72
CA GLU A 283 25.89 0.70 8.61
C GLU A 283 25.31 -0.67 8.99
N ILE A 284 24.41 -1.19 8.16
CA ILE A 284 23.86 -2.52 8.32
C ILE A 284 24.35 -3.39 7.18
N ASN A 285 25.08 -4.47 7.51
CA ASN A 285 25.72 -5.34 6.51
C ASN A 285 26.59 -4.56 5.49
N GLY A 286 27.29 -3.52 5.96
CA GLY A 286 28.16 -2.68 5.13
C GLY A 286 27.44 -1.66 4.24
N VAL A 287 26.12 -1.47 4.41
CA VAL A 287 25.35 -0.45 3.68
C VAL A 287 24.90 0.64 4.64
N PRO A 288 25.13 1.94 4.33
CA PRO A 288 24.63 3.03 5.13
C PRO A 288 23.09 3.05 5.23
N VAL A 289 22.60 3.29 6.44
CA VAL A 289 21.17 3.35 6.78
C VAL A 289 20.90 4.65 7.52
N ALA A 290 20.40 5.66 6.81
CA ALA A 290 20.06 6.96 7.40
C ALA A 290 18.68 6.96 8.08
N TRP A 291 17.78 6.08 7.64
CA TRP A 291 16.41 5.97 8.14
C TRP A 291 15.91 4.52 8.03
N ILE A 292 14.93 4.18 8.87
CA ILE A 292 14.26 2.88 8.89
C ILE A 292 12.76 3.08 8.93
N ASP A 293 12.04 2.26 8.16
CA ASP A 293 10.59 2.18 8.19
C ASP A 293 10.17 0.71 8.27
N ALA A 294 9.27 0.42 9.19
CA ALA A 294 8.84 -0.88 9.65
C ALA A 294 7.50 -1.25 8.99
N LYS A 295 7.40 -2.49 8.56
CA LYS A 295 6.19 -3.04 7.96
C LYS A 295 5.73 -4.24 8.76
N HIS A 296 4.55 -4.15 9.35
CA HIS A 296 3.90 -5.22 10.09
C HIS A 296 3.25 -6.29 9.16
N PHE A 297 3.87 -6.58 8.02
CA PHE A 297 3.38 -7.60 7.07
C PHE A 297 4.55 -8.24 6.34
N TYR A 298 4.29 -9.28 5.55
CA TYR A 298 5.29 -9.94 4.73
C TYR A 298 5.58 -9.15 3.44
N GLY A 299 6.86 -8.90 3.15
CA GLY A 299 7.32 -8.21 1.96
C GLY A 299 7.22 -9.07 0.69
N ALA A 300 6.01 -9.22 0.16
CA ALA A 300 5.75 -10.00 -1.05
C ALA A 300 6.40 -9.37 -2.29
N ASN A 301 6.79 -10.18 -3.28
CA ASN A 301 7.20 -9.68 -4.61
C ASN A 301 6.00 -9.26 -5.49
N SER A 302 5.09 -8.50 -4.89
CA SER A 302 3.91 -7.93 -5.53
C SER A 302 4.25 -6.60 -6.19
N SER A 303 3.81 -6.42 -7.44
CA SER A 303 4.13 -5.21 -8.22
C SER A 303 3.45 -3.96 -7.65
N TRP A 304 2.22 -4.12 -7.16
CA TRP A 304 1.44 -3.03 -6.60
C TRP A 304 2.02 -2.54 -5.27
N GLN A 305 2.30 -3.46 -4.34
CA GLN A 305 2.90 -3.13 -3.05
C GLN A 305 4.29 -2.51 -3.23
N ARG A 306 5.14 -3.12 -4.07
CA ARG A 306 6.47 -2.59 -4.38
C ARG A 306 6.41 -1.15 -4.89
N ARG A 307 5.48 -0.82 -5.79
CA ARG A 307 5.32 0.56 -6.29
C ARG A 307 4.91 1.54 -5.19
N LYS A 308 4.04 1.12 -4.27
CA LYS A 308 3.62 1.96 -3.13
C LYS A 308 4.78 2.22 -2.19
N THR A 309 5.50 1.17 -1.79
CA THR A 309 6.68 1.28 -0.92
C THR A 309 7.80 2.07 -1.59
N GLN A 310 8.09 1.85 -2.87
CA GLN A 310 9.12 2.61 -3.60
C GLN A 310 8.83 4.11 -3.63
N LYS A 311 7.56 4.53 -3.75
CA LYS A 311 7.21 5.95 -3.65
C LYS A 311 7.51 6.53 -2.27
N GLN A 312 7.36 5.74 -1.21
CA GLN A 312 7.73 6.15 0.15
C GLN A 312 9.25 6.24 0.27
N VAL A 313 9.97 5.19 -0.12
CA VAL A 313 11.43 5.14 -0.16
C VAL A 313 12.01 6.34 -0.91
N ASN A 314 11.51 6.65 -2.10
CA ASN A 314 12.01 7.78 -2.89
C ASN A 314 11.94 9.12 -2.13
N ARG A 315 10.87 9.36 -1.36
CA ARG A 315 10.74 10.60 -0.59
C ARG A 315 11.77 10.69 0.54
N TYR A 316 12.12 9.55 1.14
CA TYR A 316 13.12 9.48 2.21
C TYR A 316 14.54 9.54 1.64
N VAL A 317 14.78 8.88 0.51
CA VAL A 317 16.06 8.89 -0.21
C VAL A 317 16.42 10.27 -0.74
N GLU A 318 15.44 11.04 -1.19
CA GLU A 318 15.63 12.42 -1.60
C GLU A 318 16.14 13.29 -0.44
N GLU A 319 15.66 13.04 0.78
CA GLU A 319 15.97 13.87 1.96
C GLU A 319 17.23 13.41 2.71
N TRP A 320 17.33 12.10 3.00
CA TRP A 320 18.34 11.56 3.91
C TRP A 320 19.29 10.55 3.26
N GLY A 321 19.06 10.19 2.00
CA GLY A 321 19.82 9.15 1.30
C GLY A 321 19.34 7.73 1.62
N HIS A 322 20.23 6.76 1.44
CA HIS A 322 19.94 5.33 1.56
C HIS A 322 19.41 4.96 2.96
N GLY A 323 18.44 4.03 3.02
CA GLY A 323 17.84 3.56 4.28
C GLY A 323 17.55 2.07 4.29
N ALA A 324 16.62 1.65 5.15
CA ALA A 324 16.17 0.27 5.24
C ALA A 324 14.65 0.14 5.46
N ILE A 325 14.08 -0.94 4.95
CA ILE A 325 12.73 -1.38 5.30
C ILE A 325 12.81 -2.68 6.08
N ILE A 326 12.23 -2.72 7.28
CA ILE A 326 12.16 -3.94 8.09
C ILE A 326 10.77 -4.55 7.99
N TYR A 327 10.68 -5.78 7.49
CA TYR A 327 9.42 -6.53 7.44
C TYR A 327 9.32 -7.49 8.61
N ARG A 328 8.25 -7.35 9.42
CA ARG A 328 8.00 -8.20 10.59
C ARG A 328 7.98 -9.69 10.21
N HIS A 329 7.23 -10.04 9.18
CA HIS A 329 7.12 -11.43 8.72
C HIS A 329 8.21 -11.78 7.69
N GLY A 330 9.25 -10.96 7.54
CA GLY A 330 10.26 -11.12 6.50
C GLY A 330 9.77 -10.77 5.11
N PHE A 331 10.56 -11.08 4.09
CA PHE A 331 10.33 -10.63 2.72
C PHE A 331 10.79 -11.66 1.68
N CYS A 332 10.32 -11.48 0.45
CA CYS A 332 10.77 -12.26 -0.70
C CYS A 332 12.14 -11.81 -1.19
N ALA A 333 13.04 -12.74 -1.46
CA ALA A 333 14.35 -12.44 -2.05
C ALA A 333 14.26 -11.69 -3.41
N GLY A 334 13.12 -11.83 -4.10
CA GLY A 334 12.83 -11.16 -5.36
C GLY A 334 12.28 -9.75 -5.22
N LEU A 335 11.85 -9.35 -4.02
CA LEU A 335 11.46 -7.96 -3.74
C LEU A 335 12.73 -7.11 -3.66
N LYS A 336 12.73 -6.00 -4.40
CA LYS A 336 13.83 -5.04 -4.46
C LYS A 336 13.26 -3.62 -4.42
N LEU A 337 13.94 -2.75 -3.68
CA LEU A 337 13.66 -1.31 -3.60
C LEU A 337 14.94 -0.56 -3.90
N LYS A 338 14.88 0.45 -4.75
CA LYS A 338 16.02 1.34 -5.03
C LYS A 338 16.18 2.32 -3.87
N GLY A 339 17.37 2.39 -3.28
CA GLY A 339 17.69 3.30 -2.17
C GLY A 339 17.29 2.80 -0.77
N ALA A 340 16.89 1.53 -0.64
CA ALA A 340 16.70 0.91 0.65
C ALA A 340 17.05 -0.59 0.64
N ILE A 341 17.78 -1.05 1.66
CA ILE A 341 17.95 -2.48 1.91
C ILE A 341 16.68 -3.04 2.56
N LEU A 342 16.47 -4.35 2.39
CA LEU A 342 15.36 -5.05 3.01
C LEU A 342 15.88 -5.95 4.12
N LEU A 343 15.24 -5.85 5.27
CA LEU A 343 15.57 -6.59 6.47
C LEU A 343 14.34 -7.38 6.92
N ASP A 344 14.58 -8.52 7.56
CA ASP A 344 13.55 -9.26 8.29
C ASP A 344 13.74 -9.11 9.80
N ALA A 345 12.69 -9.39 10.56
CA ALA A 345 12.72 -9.29 12.01
C ALA A 345 13.41 -10.46 12.72
N SER A 346 14.10 -11.36 12.01
CA SER A 346 14.72 -12.55 12.64
C SER A 346 15.74 -12.23 13.74
N PRO A 347 16.51 -11.12 13.70
CA PRO A 347 17.44 -10.78 14.79
C PRO A 347 16.78 -10.04 15.97
N ILE A 348 15.48 -9.77 15.89
CA ILE A 348 14.76 -8.94 16.85
C ILE A 348 14.05 -9.85 17.86
N ASP A 349 14.14 -9.53 19.15
CA ASP A 349 13.37 -10.24 20.17
C ASP A 349 11.89 -9.84 20.11
N LEU A 350 11.08 -10.71 19.50
CA LEU A 350 9.63 -10.52 19.36
C LEU A 350 8.82 -11.04 20.56
N SER A 351 9.46 -11.46 21.66
CA SER A 351 8.79 -12.10 22.80
C SER A 351 7.65 -11.24 23.38
N LYS A 352 7.86 -9.92 23.50
CA LYS A 352 6.82 -8.98 23.97
C LYS A 352 5.58 -9.01 23.08
N LEU A 353 5.78 -9.04 21.76
CA LEU A 353 4.72 -9.06 20.76
C LEU A 353 4.00 -10.42 20.73
N ILE A 354 4.74 -11.52 20.88
CA ILE A 354 4.17 -12.88 20.94
C ILE A 354 3.24 -13.02 22.16
N LYS A 355 3.69 -12.58 23.34
CA LYS A 355 2.88 -12.59 24.57
C LYS A 355 1.61 -11.74 24.43
N HIS A 356 1.73 -10.57 23.81
CA HIS A 356 0.57 -9.71 23.56
C HIS A 356 -0.47 -10.41 22.65
N ASN A 357 -0.02 -11.04 21.57
CA ASN A 357 -0.92 -11.76 20.65
C ASN A 357 -1.57 -12.99 21.29
N GLN A 358 -0.86 -13.69 22.19
CA GLN A 358 -1.43 -14.81 22.95
C GLN A 358 -2.57 -14.33 23.85
N ARG A 359 -2.36 -13.26 24.61
CA ARG A 359 -3.39 -12.68 25.47
C ARG A 359 -4.65 -12.30 24.69
N LEU A 360 -4.51 -11.65 23.53
CA LEU A 360 -5.65 -11.29 22.67
C LEU A 360 -6.41 -12.52 22.13
N LYS A 361 -5.71 -13.64 21.89
CA LYS A 361 -6.37 -14.89 21.47
C LYS A 361 -7.16 -15.47 22.64
N ASP A 362 -6.57 -15.53 23.83
CA ASP A 362 -7.21 -16.10 25.02
C ASP A 362 -8.47 -15.31 25.41
N GLU A 363 -8.42 -13.98 25.34
CA GLU A 363 -9.57 -13.08 25.55
C GLU A 363 -10.72 -13.38 24.55
N ARG A 364 -10.39 -13.65 23.28
CA ARG A 364 -11.40 -14.01 22.26
C ARG A 364 -12.04 -15.37 22.47
N THR A 365 -11.29 -16.34 23.02
CA THR A 365 -11.78 -17.70 23.27
C THR A 365 -12.60 -17.79 24.57
N THR A 366 -12.48 -16.81 25.47
CA THR A 366 -13.24 -16.75 26.73
C THR A 366 -14.53 -15.94 26.62
N GLU A 367 -14.69 -15.10 25.59
CA GLU A 367 -15.91 -14.31 25.33
C GLU A 367 -16.89 -14.95 24.32
N GLY A 368 -16.53 -16.09 23.71
CA GLY A 368 -17.38 -16.87 22.79
C GLY A 368 -17.87 -18.17 23.43
#